data_AF-A0A535M299-F1
#
_entry.id   AF-A0A535M299-F1
#
_cell.length_a   1.000
_cell.length_b   1.000
_cell.length_c   1.000
_cell.angle_alpha   90.00
_cell.angle_beta   90.00
_cell.angle_gamma   90.00
#
_symmetry.space_group_name_H-M   'P 1'
#
loop_
_entity.id
_entity.type
_entity.pdbx_description
1 polymer ?
#
loop_
_entity_poly.entity_id
_entity_poly.type
_entity_poly.pdbx_seq_one_letter_code
_entity_poly.pdbx_strand_id
1 'polypeptide(L)'
;MNRQHPEIELYINASDDEQNAAIQEMLNTLELDQVVENTLFAAGITQQVMLTLLITDEEGIRDLNKQYRQQDKPTDVLSFPLLEEPLVKAPADELWTKNDEGEGEKQETIEENRPAFVPPPGVITNLGDVVISWPTVLHQANAAGHAPSYELLYLLAHGVLHLVGYDDQNEAGYQRATAVCAADSGAESIATMSQPKLPQGAQKTEWSKFVAGFHYAFSGLWYALRTQRNVRVHVVIACLAIIMGIVLRISAVEFAMIFVAITGVFIAEMFNTVIELCVDLASPEYHPLAKVAKDVAAGAVLLSAMLSVVIGLFVLGPHIWALMYR
;
A
#
# COMPACT_ATOMS: atom_id res chain seq x y z
N MET A 1 17.70 30.19 20.98
CA MET A 1 16.24 30.04 21.14
C MET A 1 16.01 28.97 22.19
N ASN A 2 15.18 29.23 23.20
CA ASN A 2 14.86 28.26 24.24
C ASN A 2 13.98 27.18 23.60
N ARG A 3 14.44 25.92 23.52
CA ARG A 3 13.63 24.83 22.98
C ARG A 3 12.52 24.50 23.99
N GLN A 4 11.29 24.31 23.52
CA GLN A 4 10.16 23.90 24.36
C GLN A 4 9.92 22.41 24.13
N HIS A 5 9.91 21.63 25.21
CA HIS A 5 9.72 20.18 25.12
C HIS A 5 8.28 19.82 24.73
N PRO A 6 8.10 18.79 23.86
CA PRO A 6 6.77 18.27 23.53
C PRO A 6 6.15 17.55 24.74
N GLU A 7 4.82 17.57 24.85
CA GLU A 7 4.07 16.73 25.80
C GLU A 7 3.55 15.48 25.06
N ILE A 8 4.03 14.30 25.44
CA ILE A 8 3.64 13.02 24.82
C ILE A 8 2.76 12.22 25.79
N GLU A 9 1.50 11.98 25.43
CA GLU A 9 0.64 11.04 26.15
C GLU A 9 0.81 9.63 25.59
N LEU A 10 1.36 8.71 26.38
CA LEU A 10 1.64 7.33 25.95
C LEU A 10 0.54 6.36 26.44
N TYR A 11 -0.03 5.59 25.51
CA TYR A 11 -0.95 4.49 25.78
C TYR A 11 -0.43 3.20 25.13
N ILE A 12 -0.52 2.07 25.86
CA ILE A 12 -0.12 0.75 25.36
C ILE A 12 -1.31 -0.19 25.49
N ASN A 13 -1.69 -0.82 24.40
CA ASN A 13 -2.78 -1.80 24.32
C ASN A 13 -2.41 -2.91 23.34
N ALA A 14 -1.43 -3.74 23.74
CA ALA A 14 -1.05 -4.95 23.05
C ALA A 14 -1.77 -6.19 23.62
N SER A 15 -1.66 -7.31 22.91
CA SER A 15 -2.54 -8.48 23.05
C SER A 15 -2.50 -9.18 24.42
N ASP A 16 -1.45 -8.98 25.22
CA ASP A 16 -1.34 -9.50 26.59
C ASP A 16 -0.56 -8.58 27.55
N ASP A 17 -0.78 -8.77 28.86
CA ASP A 17 -0.20 -7.95 29.93
C ASP A 17 1.34 -8.06 30.02
N GLU A 18 1.91 -9.21 29.64
CA GLU A 18 3.36 -9.45 29.66
C GLU A 18 4.04 -8.63 28.57
N GLN A 19 3.46 -8.61 27.37
CA GLN A 19 3.90 -7.79 26.25
C GLN A 19 3.74 -6.30 26.55
N ASN A 20 2.62 -5.89 27.16
CA ASN A 20 2.42 -4.51 27.60
C ASN A 20 3.53 -4.05 28.57
N ALA A 21 3.89 -4.89 29.54
CA ALA A 21 4.97 -4.60 30.48
C ALA A 21 6.35 -4.50 29.80
N ALA A 22 6.65 -5.41 28.86
CA ALA A 22 7.91 -5.39 28.10
C ALA A 22 8.05 -4.14 27.20
N ILE A 23 6.95 -3.73 26.56
CA ILE A 23 6.91 -2.50 25.76
C ILE A 23 7.13 -1.29 26.68
N GLN A 24 6.44 -1.23 27.82
CA GLN A 24 6.58 -0.14 28.78
C GLN A 24 8.02 -0.02 29.31
N GLU A 25 8.66 -1.15 29.65
CA GLU A 25 10.05 -1.17 30.10
C GLU A 25 10.98 -0.62 29.01
N MET A 26 10.79 -1.04 27.75
CA MET A 26 11.57 -0.53 26.63
C MET A 26 11.39 0.98 26.47
N LEU A 27 10.15 1.48 26.45
CA LEU A 27 9.85 2.90 26.27
C LEU A 27 10.46 3.78 27.36
N ASN A 28 10.51 3.30 28.60
CA ASN A 28 11.15 4.01 29.70
C ASN A 28 12.66 4.19 29.50
N THR A 29 13.29 3.40 28.64
CA THR A 29 14.72 3.54 28.28
C THR A 29 14.96 4.45 27.08
N LEU A 30 13.90 4.87 26.39
CA LEU A 30 13.99 5.68 25.17
C LEU A 30 13.71 7.16 25.46
N GLU A 31 14.46 8.02 24.77
CA GLU A 31 14.25 9.47 24.83
C GLU A 31 13.25 9.91 23.76
N LEU A 32 11.96 9.56 23.95
CA LEU A 32 10.89 9.89 22.99
C LEU A 32 10.78 11.40 22.76
N ASP A 33 10.79 12.18 23.84
CA ASP A 33 10.70 13.65 23.80
C ASP A 33 11.80 14.25 22.92
N GLN A 34 13.01 13.70 23.00
CA GLN A 34 14.16 14.20 22.25
C GLN A 34 14.01 13.94 20.75
N VAL A 35 13.47 12.78 20.37
CA VAL A 35 13.21 12.45 18.96
C VAL A 35 12.13 13.35 18.40
N VAL A 36 11.00 13.48 19.09
CA VAL A 36 9.90 14.35 18.66
C VAL A 36 10.35 15.80 18.57
N GLU A 37 11.07 16.30 19.57
CA GLU A 37 11.60 17.68 19.58
C GLU A 37 12.53 17.95 18.39
N ASN A 38 13.44 17.03 18.08
CA ASN A 38 14.34 17.17 16.93
C ASN A 38 13.58 17.11 15.60
N THR A 39 12.60 16.21 15.47
CA THR A 39 11.76 16.12 14.27
C THR A 39 10.97 17.41 14.04
N LEU A 40 10.37 17.98 15.09
CA LEU A 40 9.64 19.25 15.01
C LEU A 40 10.56 20.42 14.68
N PHE A 41 11.72 20.48 15.32
CA PHE A 41 12.71 21.53 15.06
C PHE A 41 13.20 21.48 13.61
N ALA A 42 13.49 20.28 13.09
CA ALA A 42 13.87 20.06 11.70
C ALA A 42 12.76 20.48 10.72
N ALA A 43 11.49 20.28 11.10
CA ALA A 43 10.33 20.75 10.35
C ALA A 43 10.11 22.29 10.46
N GLY A 44 10.91 22.99 11.27
CA GLY A 44 10.81 24.44 11.48
C GLY A 44 9.76 24.85 12.51
N ILE A 45 9.29 23.91 13.33
CA ILE A 45 8.26 24.11 14.36
C ILE A 45 8.96 24.34 15.69
N THR A 46 8.73 25.52 16.28
CA THR A 46 9.34 25.93 17.55
C THR A 46 8.33 26.18 18.67
N GLN A 47 7.04 25.95 18.40
CA GLN A 47 5.97 26.11 19.38
C GLN A 47 5.84 24.85 20.25
N GLN A 48 5.33 25.00 21.47
CA GLN A 48 5.03 23.85 22.33
C GLN A 48 3.88 23.03 21.73
N VAL A 49 4.09 21.72 21.63
CA VAL A 49 3.11 20.79 21.08
C VAL A 49 2.79 19.67 22.04
N MET A 50 1.63 19.05 21.84
CA MET A 50 1.20 17.82 22.49
C MET A 50 0.81 16.80 21.43
N LEU A 51 1.10 15.52 21.67
CA LEU A 51 0.64 14.42 20.83
C LEU A 51 0.35 13.18 21.67
N THR A 52 -0.54 12.33 21.18
CA THR A 52 -0.80 11.02 21.77
C THR A 52 -0.02 9.95 20.99
N LEU A 53 0.70 9.07 21.69
CA LEU A 53 1.30 7.87 21.12
C LEU A 53 0.56 6.64 21.64
N LEU A 54 -0.12 5.93 20.75
CA LEU A 54 -0.78 4.65 21.04
C LEU A 54 0.01 3.50 20.41
N ILE A 55 0.46 2.56 21.23
CA ILE A 55 1.05 1.30 20.74
C ILE A 55 0.01 0.21 20.87
N THR A 56 -0.30 -0.47 19.77
CA THR A 56 -1.36 -1.48 19.71
C THR A 56 -0.93 -2.74 18.97
N ASP A 57 -1.78 -3.76 18.96
CA ASP A 57 -1.55 -5.00 18.24
C ASP A 57 -2.10 -4.95 16.79
N GLU A 58 -2.06 -6.08 16.10
CA GLU A 58 -2.48 -6.17 14.70
C GLU A 58 -4.00 -6.00 14.54
N GLU A 59 -4.79 -6.48 15.50
CA GLU A 59 -6.25 -6.36 15.49
C GLU A 59 -6.66 -4.90 15.75
N GLY A 60 -6.08 -4.26 16.77
CA GLY A 60 -6.34 -2.87 17.11
C GLY A 60 -6.03 -1.91 15.96
N ILE A 61 -4.86 -2.04 15.31
CA ILE A 61 -4.54 -1.14 14.18
C ILE A 61 -5.39 -1.43 12.94
N ARG A 62 -5.77 -2.69 12.71
CA ARG A 62 -6.66 -3.08 11.61
C ARG A 62 -8.06 -2.51 11.79
N ASP A 63 -8.60 -2.55 13.01
CA ASP A 63 -9.91 -1.98 13.34
C ASP A 63 -9.92 -0.47 13.14
N LEU A 64 -8.86 0.22 13.57
CA LEU A 64 -8.69 1.65 13.32
C LEU A 64 -8.56 1.98 11.83
N ASN A 65 -7.77 1.20 11.08
CA ASN A 65 -7.60 1.40 9.64
C ASN A 65 -8.93 1.17 8.88
N LYS A 66 -9.71 0.18 9.32
CA LYS A 66 -11.05 -0.07 8.80
C LYS A 66 -12.02 1.05 9.13
N GLN A 67 -12.01 1.54 10.36
CA GLN A 67 -12.93 2.58 10.83
C GLN A 67 -12.67 3.92 10.16
N TYR A 68 -11.41 4.36 10.11
CA TYR A 68 -11.06 5.71 9.66
C TYR A 68 -10.66 5.79 8.18
N ARG A 69 -10.06 4.73 7.62
CA ARG A 69 -9.62 4.69 6.20
C ARG A 69 -10.42 3.74 5.32
N GLN A 70 -11.45 3.08 5.86
CA GLN A 70 -12.25 2.07 5.15
C GLN A 70 -11.41 0.89 4.60
N GLN A 71 -10.23 0.66 5.17
CA GLN A 71 -9.31 -0.39 4.76
C GLN A 71 -9.27 -1.50 5.80
N ASP A 72 -9.91 -2.65 5.49
CA ASP A 72 -9.94 -3.82 6.37
C ASP A 72 -8.65 -4.66 6.25
N LYS A 73 -7.52 -4.03 6.60
CA LYS A 73 -6.18 -4.63 6.66
C LYS A 73 -5.33 -3.92 7.73
N PRO A 74 -4.38 -4.61 8.38
CA PRO A 74 -3.43 -3.94 9.26
C PRO A 74 -2.51 -3.00 8.47
N THR A 75 -1.97 -2.01 9.16
CA THR A 75 -0.96 -1.08 8.63
C THR A 75 0.13 -0.87 9.69
N ASP A 76 1.19 -0.18 9.33
CA ASP A 76 2.37 -0.04 10.18
C ASP A 76 2.19 1.07 11.22
N VAL A 77 1.76 2.24 10.73
CA VAL A 77 1.45 3.43 11.51
C VAL A 77 0.21 4.12 10.93
N LEU A 78 -0.59 4.72 11.81
CA LEU A 78 -1.66 5.65 11.46
C LEU A 78 -1.41 6.96 12.20
N SER A 79 -1.60 8.08 11.50
CA SER A 79 -1.48 9.42 12.09
C SER A 79 -2.80 10.14 11.90
N PHE A 80 -3.39 10.60 13.00
CA PHE A 80 -4.66 11.31 13.02
C PHE A 80 -4.42 12.78 13.39
N PRO A 81 -4.16 13.67 12.41
CA PRO A 81 -3.93 15.08 12.69
C PRO A 81 -5.21 15.75 13.22
N LEU A 82 -5.09 16.48 14.33
CA LEU A 82 -6.18 17.33 14.85
C LEU A 82 -6.16 18.75 14.25
N LEU A 83 -5.14 19.07 13.47
CA LEU A 83 -4.93 20.38 12.86
C LEU A 83 -5.94 20.62 11.72
N GLU A 84 -6.39 21.87 11.57
CA GLU A 84 -7.26 22.25 10.45
C GLU A 84 -6.47 22.48 9.15
N GLU A 85 -5.21 22.90 9.28
CA GLU A 85 -4.28 23.16 8.18
C GLU A 85 -2.88 22.64 8.54
N PRO A 86 -2.05 22.23 7.55
CA PRO A 86 -0.64 21.89 7.76
C PRO A 86 0.13 23.04 8.45
N LEU A 87 0.92 22.70 9.47
CA LEU A 87 1.79 23.68 10.15
C LEU A 87 3.03 24.01 9.32
N VAL A 88 3.47 23.09 8.46
CA VAL A 88 4.64 23.25 7.62
C VAL A 88 4.32 23.99 6.32
N LYS A 89 5.22 24.89 5.92
CA LYS A 89 5.13 25.60 4.63
C LYS A 89 5.89 24.82 3.57
N ALA A 90 5.19 23.93 2.87
CA ALA A 90 5.71 23.20 1.71
C ALA A 90 4.78 23.39 0.49
N PRO A 91 5.24 23.08 -0.73
CA PRO A 91 4.36 22.95 -1.90
C PRO A 91 3.14 22.08 -1.61
N ALA A 92 1.99 22.38 -2.22
CA ALA A 92 0.72 21.71 -1.92
C ALA A 92 0.72 20.20 -2.24
N ASP A 93 1.59 19.77 -3.15
CA ASP A 93 1.84 18.37 -3.44
C ASP A 93 2.65 17.66 -2.35
N GLU A 94 3.33 18.37 -1.45
CA GLU A 94 4.09 17.77 -0.34
C GLU A 94 3.27 17.70 0.97
N LEU A 95 2.03 18.17 0.96
CA LEU A 95 1.20 18.34 2.15
C LEU A 95 -0.09 17.51 2.09
N TRP A 96 -0.55 17.01 3.23
CA TRP A 96 -1.86 16.37 3.31
C TRP A 96 -2.97 17.41 3.08
N THR A 97 -4.04 17.00 2.38
CA THR A 97 -5.24 17.82 2.21
C THR A 97 -6.41 17.17 2.94
N LYS A 98 -7.25 17.96 3.61
CA LYS A 98 -8.38 17.45 4.43
C LYS A 98 -9.46 16.69 3.63
N ASN A 99 -9.29 16.56 2.30
CA ASN A 99 -10.19 15.83 1.42
C ASN A 99 -9.86 14.32 1.32
N ASP A 100 -8.72 13.86 1.85
CA ASP A 100 -8.24 12.49 1.62
C ASP A 100 -8.57 11.50 2.75
N GLU A 101 -9.24 11.92 3.83
CA GLU A 101 -9.66 11.02 4.92
C GLU A 101 -11.16 11.18 5.27
N GLY A 102 -11.99 10.35 4.63
CA GLY A 102 -13.36 10.06 5.06
C GLY A 102 -14.44 11.04 4.56
N GLU A 103 -15.17 10.64 3.52
CA GLU A 103 -16.43 11.27 3.13
C GLU A 103 -17.49 11.13 4.23
N GLY A 104 -17.53 12.10 5.15
CA GLY A 104 -18.65 12.39 6.02
C GLY A 104 -19.31 13.70 5.57
N GLU A 105 -20.53 13.60 5.05
CA GLU A 105 -21.52 14.65 4.75
C GLU A 105 -21.02 16.11 4.57
N LYS A 106 -21.20 16.62 3.34
CA LYS A 106 -21.17 18.04 3.02
C LYS A 106 -22.15 18.82 3.91
N GLN A 107 -21.66 19.47 4.97
CA GLN A 107 -22.30 20.65 5.49
C GLN A 107 -21.77 21.86 4.72
N GLU A 108 -22.61 22.34 3.80
CA GLU A 108 -22.50 23.71 3.29
C GLU A 108 -22.60 24.68 4.47
N THR A 109 -21.48 25.24 4.92
CA THR A 109 -21.50 26.50 5.65
C THR A 109 -20.46 27.43 5.09
N ILE A 110 -20.99 28.50 4.49
CA ILE A 110 -20.32 29.76 4.13
C ILE A 110 -19.28 30.12 5.18
N GLU A 111 -18.00 30.19 4.80
CA GLU A 111 -17.00 30.96 5.56
C GLU A 111 -15.75 31.26 4.72
N GLU A 112 -15.94 32.10 3.71
CA GLU A 112 -14.84 32.92 3.21
C GLU A 112 -14.36 33.84 4.34
N ASN A 113 -13.06 33.74 4.65
CA ASN A 113 -12.29 34.70 5.43
C ASN A 113 -12.47 34.68 6.97
N ARG A 114 -12.28 33.53 7.61
CA ARG A 114 -11.80 33.52 9.00
C ARG A 114 -10.26 33.55 8.99
N PRO A 115 -9.59 34.46 9.72
CA PRO A 115 -8.14 34.39 9.86
C PRO A 115 -7.77 33.05 10.49
N ALA A 116 -6.71 32.41 9.98
CA ALA A 116 -6.13 31.21 10.59
C ALA A 116 -6.02 31.44 12.11
N PHE A 117 -6.67 30.58 12.90
CA PHE A 117 -6.62 30.69 14.35
C PHE A 117 -5.21 30.32 14.81
N VAL A 118 -4.34 31.32 14.88
CA VAL A 118 -3.04 31.18 15.52
C VAL A 118 -3.30 31.21 17.02
N PRO A 119 -3.11 30.09 17.75
CA PRO A 119 -3.31 30.10 19.19
C PRO A 119 -2.41 31.15 19.84
N PRO A 120 -2.85 31.80 20.94
CA PRO A 120 -2.04 32.75 21.67
C PRO A 120 -0.67 32.14 22.02
N PRO A 121 0.44 32.91 21.94
CA PRO A 121 1.75 32.42 22.36
C PRO A 121 1.69 31.88 23.79
N GLY A 122 2.00 30.60 23.97
CA GLY A 122 1.95 29.91 25.27
C GLY A 122 0.81 28.90 25.45
N VAL A 123 -0.03 28.67 24.44
CA VAL A 123 -0.98 27.54 24.41
C VAL A 123 -0.33 26.35 23.69
N ILE A 124 -0.34 25.19 24.34
CA ILE A 124 0.18 23.94 23.78
C ILE A 124 -0.68 23.54 22.57
N THR A 125 -0.04 23.31 21.41
CA THR A 125 -0.74 22.90 20.20
C THR A 125 -0.89 21.38 20.16
N ASN A 126 -2.12 20.87 20.22
CA ASN A 126 -2.35 19.43 20.06
C ASN A 126 -2.24 19.03 18.58
N LEU A 127 -1.25 18.20 18.25
CA LEU A 127 -1.01 17.70 16.90
C LEU A 127 -1.97 16.56 16.54
N GLY A 128 -2.41 15.78 17.52
CA GLY A 128 -3.25 14.60 17.35
C GLY A 128 -2.54 13.31 17.75
N ASP A 129 -2.93 12.21 17.10
CA ASP A 129 -2.61 10.86 17.58
C ASP A 129 -1.71 10.11 16.57
N VAL A 130 -0.65 9.48 17.07
CA VAL A 130 0.17 8.52 16.33
C VAL A 130 -0.13 7.13 16.89
N VAL A 131 -0.57 6.22 16.03
CA VAL A 131 -0.87 4.83 16.38
C VAL A 131 0.13 3.90 15.69
N ILE A 132 0.88 3.12 16.45
CA ILE A 132 1.92 2.21 15.95
C ILE A 132 1.57 0.76 16.29
N SER A 133 1.70 -0.14 15.31
CA SER A 133 1.54 -1.58 15.54
C SER A 133 2.82 -2.21 16.07
N TRP A 134 2.77 -2.78 17.27
CA TRP A 134 3.91 -3.45 17.89
C TRP A 134 4.40 -4.70 17.13
N PRO A 135 3.53 -5.62 16.67
CA PRO A 135 3.95 -6.74 15.82
C PRO A 135 4.69 -6.29 14.56
N THR A 136 4.24 -5.18 13.95
CA THR A 136 4.90 -4.61 12.78
C THR A 136 6.29 -4.08 13.11
N VAL A 137 6.44 -3.33 14.21
CA VAL A 137 7.75 -2.85 14.69
C VAL A 137 8.73 -4.02 14.82
N LEU A 138 8.31 -5.13 15.45
CA LEU A 138 9.15 -6.32 15.58
C LEU A 138 9.49 -6.95 14.23
N HIS A 139 8.51 -7.05 13.33
CA HIS A 139 8.70 -7.62 12.01
C HIS A 139 9.69 -6.80 11.17
N GLN A 140 9.51 -5.48 11.09
CA GLN A 140 10.36 -4.57 10.32
C GLN A 140 11.76 -4.49 10.91
N ALA A 141 11.88 -4.38 12.24
CA ALA A 141 13.17 -4.39 12.92
C ALA A 141 13.98 -5.65 12.62
N ASN A 142 13.34 -6.82 12.67
CA ASN A 142 13.98 -8.08 12.35
C ASN A 142 14.34 -8.19 10.86
N ALA A 143 13.46 -7.74 9.95
CA ALA A 143 13.69 -7.77 8.51
C ALA A 143 14.84 -6.84 8.07
N ALA A 144 14.98 -5.68 8.71
CA ALA A 144 16.03 -4.70 8.44
C ALA A 144 17.32 -4.93 9.26
N GLY A 145 17.25 -5.78 10.30
CA GLY A 145 18.40 -6.18 11.11
C GLY A 145 18.85 -5.14 12.13
N HIS A 146 17.94 -4.32 12.65
CA HIS A 146 18.19 -3.37 13.73
C HIS A 146 17.26 -3.62 14.93
N ALA A 147 17.48 -2.87 16.02
CA ALA A 147 16.71 -3.04 17.24
C ALA A 147 15.23 -2.59 17.06
N PRO A 148 14.27 -3.21 17.77
CA PRO A 148 12.88 -2.73 17.80
C PRO A 148 12.72 -1.30 18.28
N SER A 149 13.55 -0.87 19.23
CA SER A 149 13.60 0.51 19.70
C SER A 149 13.91 1.50 18.57
N TYR A 150 14.82 1.14 17.67
CA TYR A 150 15.17 1.97 16.52
C TYR A 150 13.97 2.15 15.59
N GLU A 151 13.31 1.04 15.24
CA GLU A 151 12.17 1.05 14.34
C GLU A 151 10.99 1.85 14.93
N LEU A 152 10.75 1.70 16.23
CA LEU A 152 9.73 2.46 16.94
C LEU A 152 10.00 3.97 16.90
N LEU A 153 11.23 4.40 17.15
CA LEU A 153 11.61 5.82 17.08
C LEU A 153 11.50 6.37 15.66
N TYR A 154 11.83 5.54 14.66
CA TYR A 154 11.66 5.90 13.25
C TYR A 154 10.19 6.10 12.89
N LEU A 155 9.32 5.15 13.24
CA LEU A 155 7.87 5.25 12.99
C LEU A 155 7.24 6.42 13.77
N LEU A 156 7.73 6.72 14.97
CA LEU A 156 7.31 7.90 15.73
C LEU A 156 7.68 9.20 15.01
N ALA A 157 8.94 9.36 14.59
CA ALA A 157 9.37 10.53 13.82
C ALA A 157 8.58 10.67 12.51
N HIS A 158 8.33 9.56 11.83
CA HIS A 158 7.52 9.50 10.63
C HIS A 158 6.07 9.95 10.89
N GLY A 159 5.42 9.42 11.93
CA GLY A 159 4.08 9.82 12.32
C GLY A 159 3.97 11.30 12.70
N VAL A 160 4.97 11.84 13.41
CA VAL A 160 5.04 13.27 13.73
C VAL A 160 5.11 14.13 12.47
N LEU A 161 5.89 13.74 11.46
CA LEU A 161 5.96 14.48 10.19
C LEU A 161 4.61 14.51 9.46
N HIS A 162 3.87 13.41 9.50
CA HIS A 162 2.49 13.34 9.00
C HIS A 162 1.57 14.28 9.77
N LEU A 163 1.60 14.25 11.11
CA LEU A 163 0.76 15.12 11.94
C LEU A 163 0.98 16.60 11.61
N VAL A 164 2.22 17.02 11.40
CA VAL A 164 2.52 18.44 11.16
C VAL A 164 2.21 18.92 9.75
N GLY A 165 2.01 18.02 8.79
CA GLY A 165 1.64 18.43 7.43
C GLY A 165 2.21 17.61 6.30
N TYR A 166 3.34 16.91 6.47
CA TYR A 166 4.00 16.25 5.35
C TYR A 166 3.22 15.02 4.90
N ASP A 167 2.96 14.89 3.60
CA ASP A 167 2.42 13.67 3.01
C ASP A 167 3.53 12.92 2.28
N ASP A 168 3.67 11.62 2.51
CA ASP A 168 4.67 10.78 1.86
C ASP A 168 4.07 9.84 0.79
N GLN A 169 2.79 10.03 0.45
CA GLN A 169 2.14 9.30 -0.65
C GLN A 169 2.78 9.54 -2.02
N ASN A 170 3.59 10.59 -2.16
CA ASN A 170 4.38 10.84 -3.36
C ASN A 170 5.88 11.02 -3.07
N GLU A 171 6.67 10.86 -4.14
CA GLU A 171 8.12 10.90 -4.07
C GLU A 171 8.65 12.24 -3.52
N ALA A 172 8.00 13.36 -3.84
CA ALA A 172 8.45 14.68 -3.40
C ALA A 172 8.33 14.83 -1.88
N GLY A 173 7.19 14.47 -1.31
CA GLY A 173 6.95 14.51 0.12
C GLY A 173 7.76 13.47 0.89
N TYR A 174 7.95 12.26 0.34
CA TYR A 174 8.84 11.24 0.92
C TYR A 174 10.30 11.74 1.03
N GLN A 175 10.84 12.33 -0.05
CA GLN A 175 12.21 12.86 -0.06
C GLN A 175 12.36 14.04 0.91
N ARG A 176 11.32 14.89 1.02
CA ARG A 176 11.26 16.01 1.96
C ARG A 176 11.28 15.54 3.41
N ALA A 177 10.39 14.61 3.77
CA ALA A 177 10.32 14.01 5.10
C ALA A 177 11.64 13.34 5.49
N THR A 178 12.24 12.58 4.55
CA THR A 178 13.55 11.95 4.75
C THR A 178 14.67 12.96 4.95
N ALA A 179 14.68 14.05 4.17
CA ALA A 179 15.65 15.13 4.31
C ALA A 179 15.52 15.86 5.66
N VAL A 180 14.29 16.06 6.14
CA VAL A 180 14.01 16.66 7.47
C VAL A 180 14.55 15.76 8.58
N CYS A 181 14.30 14.45 8.53
CA CYS A 181 14.88 13.49 9.48
C CYS A 181 16.42 13.46 9.43
N ALA A 182 17.03 13.69 8.27
CA ALA A 182 18.48 13.71 8.11
C ALA A 182 19.14 15.02 8.60
N ALA A 183 18.47 16.16 8.45
CA ALA A 183 19.06 17.50 8.59
C ALA A 183 19.37 17.95 10.04
N ASP A 184 18.67 17.43 11.05
CA ASP A 184 18.88 17.83 12.47
C ASP A 184 19.55 16.75 13.32
N SER A 185 20.13 15.74 12.67
CA SER A 185 20.87 14.73 13.42
C SER A 185 22.20 15.32 13.91
N GLY A 186 22.26 15.59 15.22
CA GLY A 186 23.45 15.41 16.06
C GLY A 186 23.91 13.95 16.00
N ALA A 187 24.27 13.52 14.80
CA ALA A 187 24.25 12.15 14.33
C ALA A 187 25.46 11.34 14.80
N GLU A 188 26.20 11.74 15.82
CA GLU A 188 27.09 10.79 16.49
C GLU A 188 26.33 9.92 17.52
N SER A 189 25.09 10.25 17.89
CA SER A 189 24.29 9.33 18.73
C SER A 189 23.36 8.43 17.89
N ILE A 190 22.76 8.98 16.82
CA ILE A 190 21.87 8.21 15.93
C ILE A 190 22.60 7.62 14.72
N ALA A 191 23.60 8.30 14.12
CA ALA A 191 24.38 7.70 13.01
C ALA A 191 25.51 6.77 13.47
N THR A 192 25.90 6.78 14.75
CA THR A 192 26.81 5.75 15.33
C THR A 192 26.06 4.53 15.87
N MET A 193 24.75 4.60 16.04
CA MET A 193 23.87 3.44 16.17
C MET A 193 23.25 3.14 14.81
N SER A 194 24.09 2.62 13.91
CA SER A 194 23.75 2.10 12.58
C SER A 194 22.77 2.96 11.80
N GLN A 195 23.31 3.78 10.89
CA GLN A 195 22.57 4.41 9.80
C GLN A 195 21.38 3.56 9.34
N PRO A 196 20.18 4.14 9.13
CA PRO A 196 19.15 3.43 8.39
C PRO A 196 19.76 3.13 7.03
N LYS A 197 20.09 1.86 6.80
CA LYS A 197 19.88 1.35 5.45
C LYS A 197 18.38 1.51 5.26
N LEU A 198 17.97 2.49 4.46
CA LEU A 198 16.74 2.40 3.66
C LEU A 198 16.55 0.91 3.37
N PRO A 199 15.40 0.28 3.64
CA PRO A 199 15.24 -1.14 3.42
C PRO A 199 15.67 -1.43 1.99
N GLN A 200 16.92 -1.87 1.82
CA GLN A 200 17.42 -2.42 0.60
C GLN A 200 16.72 -3.75 0.61
N GLY A 201 15.47 -3.80 0.11
CA GLY A 201 14.51 -4.86 0.35
C GLY A 201 15.20 -6.21 0.47
N ALA A 202 15.44 -6.62 1.73
CA ALA A 202 16.31 -7.70 2.16
C ALA A 202 17.38 -8.12 1.13
N GLN A 203 18.19 -7.19 0.57
CA GLN A 203 18.76 -7.25 -0.80
C GLN A 203 18.54 -8.63 -1.40
N LYS A 204 17.27 -8.86 -1.79
CA LYS A 204 16.84 -10.20 -2.15
C LYS A 204 17.86 -10.61 -3.20
N THR A 205 18.61 -11.69 -2.97
CA THR A 205 19.52 -12.25 -3.98
C THR A 205 18.80 -12.09 -5.33
N GLU A 206 19.49 -11.73 -6.42
CA GLU A 206 18.78 -11.53 -7.69
C GLU A 206 17.82 -12.70 -8.02
N TRP A 207 18.18 -13.90 -7.53
CA TRP A 207 17.32 -15.08 -7.37
C TRP A 207 16.04 -14.92 -6.55
N SER A 208 16.06 -14.38 -5.33
CA SER A 208 14.84 -14.13 -4.55
C SER A 208 14.01 -12.95 -5.06
N LYS A 209 14.57 -11.94 -5.74
CA LYS A 209 13.77 -10.94 -6.48
C LYS A 209 13.09 -11.56 -7.69
N PHE A 210 13.83 -12.38 -8.43
CA PHE A 210 13.30 -13.17 -9.55
C PHE A 210 12.16 -14.08 -9.07
N VAL A 211 12.37 -14.87 -8.01
CA VAL A 211 11.33 -15.76 -7.41
C VAL A 211 10.14 -14.96 -6.85
N ALA A 212 10.36 -13.79 -6.25
CA ALA A 212 9.27 -12.91 -5.83
C ALA A 212 8.43 -12.43 -7.03
N GLY A 213 9.07 -12.12 -8.17
CA GLY A 213 8.40 -11.81 -9.44
C GLY A 213 7.44 -12.92 -9.88
N PHE A 214 7.84 -14.20 -9.76
CA PHE A 214 6.93 -15.31 -10.02
C PHE A 214 5.76 -15.33 -9.04
N HIS A 215 6.02 -15.11 -7.74
CA HIS A 215 4.95 -15.09 -6.75
C HIS A 215 3.90 -14.00 -7.07
N TYR A 216 4.33 -12.79 -7.44
CA TYR A 216 3.44 -11.72 -7.86
C TYR A 216 2.66 -12.08 -9.14
N ALA A 217 3.33 -12.65 -10.14
CA ALA A 217 2.68 -13.10 -11.37
C ALA A 217 1.64 -14.21 -11.10
N PHE A 218 1.96 -15.18 -10.23
CA PHE A 218 1.04 -16.23 -9.81
C PHE A 218 -0.12 -15.69 -8.98
N SER A 219 0.12 -14.71 -8.10
CA SER A 219 -0.94 -14.02 -7.35
C SER A 219 -1.92 -13.33 -8.29
N GLY A 220 -1.42 -12.62 -9.32
CA GLY A 220 -2.25 -12.00 -10.35
C GLY A 220 -3.08 -13.01 -11.16
N LEU A 221 -2.48 -14.14 -11.55
CA LEU A 221 -3.19 -15.21 -12.24
C LEU A 221 -4.27 -15.85 -11.34
N TRP A 222 -3.95 -16.07 -10.05
CA TRP A 222 -4.89 -16.60 -9.07
C TRP A 222 -6.07 -15.65 -8.80
N TYR A 223 -5.79 -14.35 -8.71
CA TYR A 223 -6.82 -13.31 -8.59
C TYR A 223 -7.78 -13.36 -9.79
N ALA A 224 -7.26 -13.38 -11.02
CA ALA A 224 -8.09 -13.46 -12.22
C ALA A 224 -8.96 -14.73 -12.25
N LEU A 225 -8.41 -15.89 -11.88
CA LEU A 225 -9.15 -17.16 -11.79
C LEU A 225 -10.28 -17.13 -10.75
N ARG A 226 -10.04 -16.48 -9.61
CA ARG A 226 -11.01 -16.42 -8.51
C ARG A 226 -12.07 -15.35 -8.73
N THR A 227 -11.77 -14.26 -9.42
CA THR A 227 -12.71 -13.13 -9.54
C THR A 227 -13.53 -13.23 -10.83
N GLN A 228 -12.91 -13.62 -11.95
CA GLN A 228 -13.54 -13.51 -13.26
C GLN A 228 -14.20 -14.81 -13.73
N ARG A 229 -15.51 -14.75 -14.03
CA ARG A 229 -16.28 -15.91 -14.51
C ARG A 229 -15.77 -16.41 -15.86
N ASN A 230 -15.43 -15.50 -16.76
CA ASN A 230 -14.99 -15.81 -18.12
C ASN A 230 -13.67 -16.60 -18.10
N VAL A 231 -12.69 -16.18 -17.28
CA VAL A 231 -11.43 -16.92 -17.07
C VAL A 231 -11.69 -18.38 -16.70
N ARG A 232 -12.61 -18.65 -15.75
CA ARG A 232 -12.93 -20.04 -15.34
C ARG A 232 -13.49 -20.87 -16.48
N VAL A 233 -14.34 -20.28 -17.33
CA VAL A 233 -14.87 -20.96 -18.53
C VAL A 233 -13.73 -21.28 -19.49
N HIS A 234 -12.82 -20.33 -19.73
CA HIS A 234 -11.65 -20.54 -20.59
C HIS A 234 -10.71 -21.64 -20.07
N VAL A 235 -10.52 -21.76 -18.75
CA VAL A 235 -9.76 -22.89 -18.15
C VAL A 235 -10.40 -24.23 -18.48
N VAL A 236 -11.71 -24.37 -18.31
CA VAL A 236 -12.41 -25.62 -18.61
C VAL A 236 -12.27 -25.97 -20.10
N ILE A 237 -12.47 -25.00 -20.99
CA ILE A 237 -12.32 -25.19 -22.45
C ILE A 237 -10.87 -25.58 -22.80
N ALA A 238 -9.88 -24.93 -22.20
CA ALA A 238 -8.47 -25.23 -22.42
C ALA A 238 -8.12 -26.66 -21.98
N CYS A 239 -8.57 -27.09 -20.81
CA CYS A 239 -8.39 -28.47 -20.34
C CYS A 239 -9.03 -29.49 -21.30
N LEU A 240 -10.25 -29.23 -21.78
CA LEU A 240 -10.92 -30.09 -22.75
C LEU A 240 -10.15 -30.17 -24.07
N ALA A 241 -9.65 -29.04 -24.58
CA ALA A 241 -8.86 -28.99 -25.82
C ALA A 241 -7.54 -29.80 -25.70
N ILE A 242 -6.85 -29.69 -24.56
CA ILE A 242 -5.62 -30.46 -24.29
C ILE A 242 -5.93 -31.96 -24.21
N ILE A 243 -6.97 -32.35 -23.45
CA ILE A 243 -7.38 -33.76 -23.34
C ILE A 243 -7.74 -34.32 -24.72
N MET A 244 -8.50 -33.56 -25.52
CA MET A 244 -8.86 -33.95 -26.88
C MET A 244 -7.62 -34.15 -27.75
N GLY A 245 -6.63 -33.25 -27.67
CA GLY A 245 -5.36 -33.41 -28.37
C GLY A 245 -4.60 -34.69 -27.99
N ILE A 246 -4.59 -35.04 -26.70
CA ILE A 246 -3.95 -36.27 -26.21
C ILE A 246 -4.68 -37.51 -26.75
N VAL A 247 -6.02 -37.52 -26.67
CA VAL A 247 -6.85 -38.64 -27.13
C VAL A 247 -6.70 -38.87 -28.64
N LEU A 248 -6.64 -37.78 -29.42
CA LEU A 248 -6.46 -37.82 -30.88
C LEU A 248 -5.01 -38.09 -31.31
N ARG A 249 -4.06 -38.12 -30.36
CA ARG A 249 -2.61 -38.33 -30.60
C ARG A 249 -2.04 -37.39 -31.67
N ILE A 250 -2.41 -36.11 -31.57
CA ILE A 250 -1.92 -35.07 -32.48
C ILE A 250 -0.40 -34.87 -32.33
N SER A 251 0.24 -34.32 -33.35
CA SER A 251 1.68 -34.07 -33.38
C SER A 251 2.12 -32.99 -32.39
N ALA A 252 3.42 -32.92 -32.10
CA ALA A 252 3.98 -31.91 -31.21
C ALA A 252 3.76 -30.47 -31.73
N VAL A 253 3.78 -30.28 -33.05
CA VAL A 253 3.54 -28.97 -33.69
C VAL A 253 2.09 -28.54 -33.52
N GLU A 254 1.16 -29.49 -33.64
CA GLU A 254 -0.27 -29.26 -33.42
C GLU A 254 -0.59 -28.93 -31.97
N PHE A 255 0.06 -29.62 -31.03
CA PHE A 255 0.02 -29.24 -29.62
C PHE A 255 0.53 -27.82 -29.39
N ALA A 256 1.67 -27.46 -29.99
CA ALA A 256 2.22 -26.11 -29.85
C ALA A 256 1.23 -25.04 -30.34
N MET A 257 0.55 -25.27 -31.47
CA MET A 257 -0.48 -24.36 -31.99
C MET A 257 -1.67 -24.23 -31.04
N ILE A 258 -2.14 -25.32 -30.43
CA ILE A 258 -3.20 -25.29 -29.41
C ILE A 258 -2.75 -24.51 -28.17
N PHE A 259 -1.51 -24.72 -27.70
CA PHE A 259 -0.98 -23.98 -26.56
C PHE A 259 -0.86 -22.47 -26.85
N VAL A 260 -0.42 -22.09 -28.05
CA VAL A 260 -0.39 -20.68 -28.47
C VAL A 260 -1.79 -20.08 -28.50
N ALA A 261 -2.77 -20.80 -29.05
CA ALA A 261 -4.16 -20.36 -29.09
C ALA A 261 -4.75 -20.16 -27.68
N ILE A 262 -4.55 -21.13 -26.78
CA ILE A 262 -4.99 -21.05 -25.37
C ILE A 262 -4.32 -19.85 -24.69
N THR A 263 -2.99 -19.74 -24.80
CA THR A 263 -2.23 -18.67 -24.14
C THR A 263 -2.66 -17.29 -24.62
N GLY A 264 -2.92 -17.13 -25.92
CA GLY A 264 -3.42 -15.87 -26.49
C GLY A 264 -4.77 -15.43 -25.92
N VAL A 265 -5.69 -16.37 -25.66
CA VAL A 265 -6.98 -16.08 -25.02
C VAL A 265 -6.77 -15.64 -23.58
N PHE A 266 -5.94 -16.35 -22.81
CA PHE A 266 -5.64 -15.97 -21.43
C PHE A 266 -4.97 -14.60 -21.34
N ILE A 267 -4.03 -14.28 -22.22
CA ILE A 267 -3.40 -12.96 -22.24
C ILE A 267 -4.46 -11.87 -22.48
N ALA A 268 -5.33 -12.03 -23.48
CA ALA A 268 -6.39 -11.05 -23.76
C ALA A 268 -7.33 -10.87 -22.55
N GLU A 269 -7.71 -11.95 -21.89
CA GLU A 269 -8.57 -11.93 -20.71
C GLU A 269 -7.91 -11.23 -19.50
N MET A 270 -6.60 -11.45 -19.31
CA MET A 270 -5.82 -10.76 -18.28
C MET A 270 -5.76 -9.26 -18.55
N PHE A 271 -5.53 -8.85 -19.81
CA PHE A 271 -5.56 -7.44 -20.19
C PHE A 271 -6.95 -6.82 -20.00
N ASN A 272 -8.03 -7.55 -20.32
CA ASN A 272 -9.39 -7.09 -20.05
C ASN A 272 -9.61 -6.82 -18.56
N THR A 273 -9.13 -7.73 -17.69
CA THR A 273 -9.21 -7.56 -16.23
C THR A 273 -8.40 -6.34 -15.76
N VAL A 274 -7.21 -6.11 -16.31
CA VAL A 274 -6.41 -4.91 -15.99
C VAL A 274 -7.15 -3.63 -16.39
N ILE A 275 -7.74 -3.59 -17.59
CA ILE A 275 -8.49 -2.43 -18.06
C ILE A 275 -9.73 -2.19 -17.19
N GLU A 276 -10.47 -3.24 -16.82
CA GLU A 276 -11.61 -3.13 -15.90
C GLU A 276 -11.19 -2.48 -14.58
N LEU A 277 -10.13 -3.00 -13.93
CA LEU A 277 -9.63 -2.48 -12.66
C LEU A 277 -9.13 -1.04 -12.78
N CYS A 278 -8.37 -0.70 -13.82
CA CYS A 278 -7.87 0.65 -14.02
C CYS A 278 -9.01 1.65 -14.27
N VAL A 279 -10.04 1.26 -15.03
CA VAL A 279 -11.20 2.10 -15.30
C VAL A 279 -12.07 2.27 -14.06
N ASP A 280 -12.27 1.20 -13.29
CA ASP A 280 -13.03 1.25 -12.02
C ASP A 280 -12.34 2.14 -10.98
N LEU A 281 -11.00 2.13 -10.97
CA LEU A 281 -10.21 3.02 -10.11
C LEU A 281 -10.28 4.49 -10.57
N ALA A 282 -10.20 4.75 -11.87
CA ALA A 282 -10.13 6.11 -12.41
C ALA A 282 -11.50 6.80 -12.50
N SER A 283 -12.60 6.05 -12.63
CA SER A 283 -13.96 6.57 -12.76
C SER A 283 -14.95 5.67 -12.03
N PRO A 284 -15.09 5.81 -10.70
CA PRO A 284 -16.02 5.03 -9.90
C PRO A 284 -17.49 5.25 -10.32
N GLU A 285 -17.81 6.45 -10.81
CA GLU A 285 -19.11 6.79 -11.37
C GLU A 285 -19.19 6.46 -12.88
N TYR A 286 -20.42 6.27 -13.37
CA TYR A 286 -20.65 5.93 -14.77
C TYR A 286 -20.19 7.06 -15.71
N HIS A 287 -19.18 6.78 -16.54
CA HIS A 287 -18.70 7.68 -17.58
C HIS A 287 -18.81 7.05 -18.98
N PRO A 288 -19.31 7.76 -20.01
CA PRO A 288 -19.45 7.22 -21.36
C PRO A 288 -18.14 6.67 -21.95
N LEU A 289 -17.00 7.34 -21.72
CA LEU A 289 -15.70 6.84 -22.18
C LEU A 289 -15.22 5.59 -21.43
N ALA A 290 -15.53 5.48 -20.13
CA ALA A 290 -15.21 4.31 -19.32
C ALA A 290 -15.95 3.07 -19.85
N LYS A 291 -17.22 3.25 -20.24
CA LYS A 291 -17.99 2.22 -20.93
C LYS A 291 -17.33 1.80 -22.25
N VAL A 292 -16.95 2.75 -23.11
CA VAL A 292 -16.30 2.44 -24.40
C VAL A 292 -14.98 1.69 -24.20
N ALA A 293 -14.16 2.09 -23.21
CA ALA A 293 -12.91 1.40 -22.91
C ALA A 293 -13.13 -0.06 -22.52
N LYS A 294 -14.11 -0.32 -21.64
CA LYS A 294 -14.51 -1.68 -21.25
C LYS A 294 -15.06 -2.49 -22.42
N ASP A 295 -15.91 -1.88 -23.25
CA ASP A 295 -16.48 -2.54 -24.44
C ASP A 295 -15.38 -2.93 -25.45
N VAL A 296 -14.39 -2.07 -25.66
CA VAL A 296 -13.24 -2.35 -26.53
C VAL A 296 -12.36 -3.48 -25.97
N ALA A 297 -12.11 -3.48 -24.66
CA ALA A 297 -11.35 -4.53 -24.00
C ALA A 297 -12.04 -5.90 -24.13
N ALA A 298 -13.35 -5.96 -23.88
CA ALA A 298 -14.15 -7.16 -24.08
C ALA A 298 -14.15 -7.61 -25.56
N GLY A 299 -14.17 -6.66 -26.50
CA GLY A 299 -14.02 -6.93 -27.93
C GLY A 299 -12.70 -7.60 -28.30
N ALA A 300 -11.59 -7.20 -27.66
CA ALA A 300 -10.29 -7.82 -27.88
C ALA A 300 -10.25 -9.29 -27.41
N VAL A 301 -10.87 -9.58 -26.26
CA VAL A 301 -11.05 -10.96 -25.77
C VAL A 301 -11.84 -11.79 -26.78
N LEU A 302 -12.95 -11.25 -27.28
CA LEU A 302 -13.80 -11.94 -28.26
C LEU A 302 -13.02 -12.30 -29.54
N LEU A 303 -12.23 -11.37 -30.08
CA LEU A 303 -11.39 -11.61 -31.26
C LEU A 303 -10.35 -12.70 -31.00
N SER A 304 -9.71 -12.68 -29.83
CA SER A 304 -8.75 -13.73 -29.42
C SER A 304 -9.43 -15.10 -29.30
N ALA A 305 -10.61 -15.15 -28.69
CA ALA A 305 -11.41 -16.37 -28.58
C ALA A 305 -11.80 -16.91 -29.96
N MET A 306 -12.26 -16.07 -30.88
CA MET A 306 -12.56 -16.47 -32.25
C MET A 306 -11.35 -17.06 -32.97
N LEU A 307 -10.17 -16.43 -32.84
CA LEU A 307 -8.93 -16.94 -33.44
C LEU A 307 -8.58 -18.33 -32.86
N SER A 308 -8.71 -18.52 -31.55
CA SER A 308 -8.44 -19.81 -30.92
C SER A 308 -9.35 -20.93 -31.41
N VAL A 309 -10.63 -20.64 -31.67
CA VAL A 309 -11.57 -21.58 -32.28
C VAL A 309 -11.14 -21.94 -33.70
N VAL A 310 -10.75 -20.96 -34.51
CA VAL A 310 -10.26 -21.21 -35.87
C VAL A 310 -9.03 -22.12 -35.86
N ILE A 311 -8.05 -21.84 -35.00
CA ILE A 311 -6.87 -22.70 -34.84
C ILE A 311 -7.28 -24.11 -34.39
N GLY A 312 -8.16 -24.22 -33.40
CA GLY A 312 -8.67 -25.49 -32.90
C GLY A 312 -9.35 -26.32 -34.00
N LEU A 313 -10.14 -25.70 -34.88
CA LEU A 313 -10.78 -26.37 -36.01
C LEU A 313 -9.77 -26.87 -37.04
N PHE A 314 -8.74 -26.09 -37.37
CA PHE A 314 -7.71 -26.52 -38.31
C PHE A 314 -6.85 -27.66 -37.78
N VAL A 315 -6.58 -27.68 -36.48
CA VAL A 315 -5.73 -28.69 -35.84
C VAL A 315 -6.51 -29.95 -35.50
N LEU A 316 -7.60 -29.83 -34.76
CA LEU A 316 -8.36 -30.97 -34.25
C LEU A 316 -9.36 -31.49 -35.29
N GLY A 317 -9.88 -30.63 -36.18
CA GLY A 317 -10.92 -30.98 -37.14
C GLY A 317 -10.57 -32.16 -38.06
N PRO A 318 -9.39 -32.18 -38.71
CA PRO A 318 -8.99 -33.31 -39.57
C PRO A 318 -8.90 -34.63 -38.80
N HIS A 319 -8.42 -34.60 -37.56
CA HIS A 319 -8.27 -35.76 -36.69
C HIS A 319 -9.64 -36.31 -36.24
N ILE A 320 -10.55 -35.42 -35.86
CA ILE A 320 -11.93 -35.78 -35.48
C ILE A 320 -12.67 -36.38 -36.68
N TRP A 321 -12.54 -35.76 -37.86
CA TRP A 321 -13.16 -36.28 -39.08
C TRP A 321 -12.64 -37.69 -39.43
N ALA A 322 -11.33 -37.90 -39.38
CA ALA A 322 -10.74 -39.21 -39.63
C ALA A 322 -11.17 -40.28 -38.61
N LEU A 323 -11.46 -39.89 -37.36
CA LEU A 323 -11.99 -40.78 -36.33
C LEU A 323 -13.46 -41.14 -36.58
N MET A 324 -14.28 -40.20 -37.03
CA MET A 324 -15.72 -40.40 -37.28
C MET A 324 -16.02 -41.23 -38.53
N TYR A 325 -15.16 -41.15 -39.56
CA TYR A 325 -15.33 -41.85 -40.84
C TYR A 325 -14.42 -43.09 -40.99
N ARG A 326 -13.88 -43.57 -39.88
CA ARG A 326 -13.23 -44.89 -39.76
C ARG A 326 -14.24 -45.94 -39.31
#